data_AF-A0ABD3FD30-F1
#
_entry.id   AF-A0ABD3FD30-F1
#
_cell.length_a   1.000
_cell.length_b   1.000
_cell.length_c   1.000
_cell.angle_alpha   90.00
_cell.angle_beta   90.00
_cell.angle_gamma   90.00
#
_symmetry.space_group_name_H-M   'P 1'
#
loop_
_entity.id
_entity.type
_entity.pdbx_description
1 polymer ?
#
loop_
_entity_poly.entity_id
_entity_poly.type
_entity_poly.pdbx_seq_one_letter_code
_entity_poly.pdbx_strand_id
1 'polypeptide(L)'
;MILFNGCSAVLSVIAALTVWTGAALSILTMPLCGCGVSVFNGLLHTVFYLCLTDAFIYNALAASAVDCIDLDLAEWGVGNSTGELHPLLPIRVPPPIGGRRDQLFEPCPRFERSLGTTSPRSVLAAVYFGCFKLMIGAGQTMAVVLVVGVLGFLIGDKRIPIHLEGLTTQHPFAVYTTAFGLLLVALALLHGMTKVAKVVTRFFCCEAVC
;
A
#
# COMPACT_ATOMS: atom_id res chain seq x y z
N MET A 1 5.82 -9.01 8.27
CA MET A 1 5.65 -7.57 8.59
C MET A 1 6.81 -6.72 8.07
N ILE A 2 8.07 -7.05 8.37
CA ILE A 2 9.23 -6.31 7.81
C ILE A 2 9.20 -6.32 6.28
N LEU A 3 9.02 -7.49 5.66
CA LEU A 3 8.94 -7.63 4.20
C LEU A 3 7.76 -6.84 3.59
N PHE A 4 6.58 -6.87 4.23
CA PHE A 4 5.43 -6.06 3.82
C PHE A 4 5.72 -4.55 3.87
N ASN A 5 6.26 -4.06 4.99
CA ASN A 5 6.60 -2.65 5.13
C ASN A 5 7.72 -2.24 4.15
N GLY A 6 8.68 -3.12 3.89
CA GLY A 6 9.75 -2.91 2.91
C GLY A 6 9.21 -2.81 1.49
N CYS A 7 8.43 -3.79 1.03
CA CYS A 7 7.83 -3.78 -0.30
C CYS A 7 6.87 -2.60 -0.51
N SER A 8 6.01 -2.32 0.48
CA SER A 8 5.09 -1.17 0.46
C SER A 8 5.84 0.16 0.43
N ALA A 9 6.95 0.28 1.17
CA ALA A 9 7.80 1.47 1.12
C ALA A 9 8.47 1.66 -0.24
N VAL A 10 9.04 0.59 -0.82
CA VAL A 10 9.65 0.67 -2.16
C VAL A 10 8.59 1.06 -3.20
N LEU A 11 7.40 0.45 -3.15
CA LEU A 11 6.29 0.82 -4.02
C LEU A 11 5.93 2.30 -3.86
N SER A 12 5.88 2.82 -2.63
CA SER A 12 5.54 4.23 -2.39
C SER A 12 6.50 5.21 -3.07
N VAL A 13 7.81 4.89 -3.08
CA VAL A 13 8.84 5.74 -3.69
C VAL A 13 8.72 5.68 -5.21
N ILE A 14 8.61 4.47 -5.77
CA ILE A 14 8.45 4.27 -7.22
C ILE A 14 7.17 4.99 -7.69
N ALA A 15 6.05 4.77 -6.99
CA ALA A 15 4.78 5.38 -7.30
C ALA A 15 4.85 6.91 -7.27
N ALA A 16 5.42 7.51 -6.23
CA ALA A 16 5.55 8.96 -6.15
C ALA A 16 6.42 9.53 -7.27
N LEU A 17 7.56 8.90 -7.58
CA LEU A 17 8.42 9.32 -8.69
C LEU A 17 7.67 9.24 -10.03
N THR A 18 6.95 8.15 -10.29
CA THR A 18 6.16 8.01 -11.52
C THR A 18 5.05 9.05 -11.63
N VAL A 19 4.34 9.34 -10.53
CA VAL A 19 3.28 10.36 -10.52
C VAL A 19 3.86 11.75 -10.73
N TRP A 20 4.92 12.12 -10.03
CA TRP A 20 5.53 13.45 -10.16
C TRP A 20 6.11 13.68 -11.55
N THR A 21 6.85 12.71 -12.08
CA THR A 21 7.45 12.80 -13.42
C THR A 21 6.38 12.83 -14.50
N GLY A 22 5.36 11.96 -14.43
CA GLY A 22 4.25 11.96 -15.39
C GLY A 22 3.40 13.23 -15.32
N ALA A 23 3.13 13.75 -14.12
CA ALA A 23 2.41 15.01 -13.95
C ALA A 23 3.22 16.19 -14.51
N ALA A 24 4.50 16.30 -14.17
CA ALA A 24 5.38 17.34 -14.69
C ALA A 24 5.48 17.28 -16.22
N LEU A 25 5.63 16.07 -16.78
CA LEU A 25 5.68 15.86 -18.23
C LEU A 25 4.36 16.25 -18.91
N SER A 26 3.21 15.95 -18.29
CA SER A 26 1.89 16.33 -18.83
C SER A 26 1.72 17.86 -18.91
N ILE A 27 2.19 18.58 -17.89
CA ILE A 27 2.15 20.06 -17.84
C ILE A 27 3.11 20.63 -18.90
N LEU A 28 4.33 20.10 -18.99
CA LEU A 28 5.32 20.55 -19.96
C LEU A 28 4.86 20.36 -21.41
N THR A 29 4.09 19.30 -21.66
CA THR A 29 3.59 18.94 -23.00
C THR A 29 2.18 19.49 -23.31
N MET A 30 1.55 20.24 -22.39
CA MET A 30 0.28 20.94 -22.65
C MET A 30 0.30 21.87 -23.87
N PRO A 31 1.37 22.64 -24.16
CA PRO A 31 1.41 23.53 -25.33
C PRO A 31 1.39 22.78 -26.67
N LEU A 32 1.70 21.48 -26.69
CA LEU A 32 1.88 20.68 -27.90
C LEU A 32 0.57 20.05 -28.41
N CYS A 33 -0.51 20.85 -28.51
CA CYS A 33 -1.78 20.47 -29.16
C CYS A 33 -2.31 19.07 -28.79
N GLY A 34 -2.56 18.82 -27.50
CA GLY A 34 -3.18 17.57 -27.02
C GLY A 34 -2.20 16.49 -26.54
N CYS A 35 -0.89 16.64 -26.76
CA CYS A 35 0.11 15.72 -26.23
C CYS A 35 0.05 15.60 -24.70
N GLY A 36 -0.13 16.72 -23.99
CA GLY A 36 -0.27 16.71 -22.52
C GLY A 36 -1.44 15.87 -22.02
N VAL A 37 -2.57 15.85 -22.75
CA VAL A 37 -3.74 15.04 -22.41
C VAL A 37 -3.44 13.55 -22.62
N SER A 38 -2.72 13.20 -23.69
CA SER A 38 -2.28 11.82 -23.93
C SER A 38 -1.32 11.32 -22.86
N VAL A 39 -0.34 12.13 -22.47
CA VAL A 39 0.61 11.81 -21.39
C VAL A 39 -0.12 11.66 -20.06
N PHE A 40 -1.05 12.56 -19.74
CA PHE A 40 -1.87 12.46 -18.53
C PHE A 40 -2.74 11.20 -18.51
N ASN A 41 -3.35 10.84 -19.64
CA ASN A 41 -4.11 9.59 -19.75
C ASN A 41 -3.21 8.36 -19.51
N GLY A 42 -2.01 8.35 -20.08
CA GLY A 42 -1.01 7.31 -19.82
C GLY A 42 -0.59 7.24 -18.34
N LEU A 43 -0.46 8.39 -17.67
CA LEU A 43 -0.21 8.44 -16.23
C LEU A 43 -1.35 7.78 -15.43
N LEU A 44 -2.61 8.09 -15.76
CA LEU A 44 -3.76 7.50 -15.07
C LEU A 44 -3.82 5.96 -15.25
N HIS A 45 -3.51 5.45 -16.44
CA HIS A 45 -3.34 4.02 -16.65
C HIS A 45 -2.18 3.42 -15.84
N THR A 46 -1.07 4.14 -15.72
CA THR A 46 0.06 3.69 -14.88
C THR A 46 -0.34 3.62 -13.42
N VAL A 47 -1.09 4.60 -12.92
CA VAL A 47 -1.62 4.64 -11.55
C VAL A 47 -2.55 3.46 -11.27
N PHE A 48 -3.35 3.02 -12.24
CA PHE A 48 -4.15 1.80 -12.11
C PHE A 48 -3.29 0.56 -11.85
N TYR A 49 -2.19 0.38 -12.60
CA TYR A 49 -1.26 -0.71 -12.32
C TYR A 49 -0.61 -0.59 -10.95
N LEU A 50 -0.31 0.64 -10.49
CA LEU A 50 0.19 0.85 -9.13
C LEU A 50 -0.83 0.42 -8.08
N CYS A 51 -2.12 0.75 -8.25
CA CYS A 51 -3.20 0.25 -7.38
C CYS A 51 -3.24 -1.29 -7.37
N LEU A 52 -3.16 -1.93 -8.54
CA LEU A 52 -3.15 -3.40 -8.64
C LEU A 52 -1.95 -4.01 -7.92
N THR A 53 -0.75 -3.45 -8.10
CA THR A 53 0.44 -3.93 -7.40
C THR A 53 0.37 -3.72 -5.89
N ASP A 54 -0.22 -2.62 -5.43
CA ASP A 54 -0.44 -2.35 -4.00
C ASP A 54 -1.40 -3.37 -3.39
N ALA A 55 -2.51 -3.66 -4.08
CA ALA A 55 -3.47 -4.67 -3.66
C ALA A 55 -2.90 -6.09 -3.72
N PHE A 56 -2.02 -6.38 -4.69
CA PHE A 56 -1.29 -7.65 -4.76
C PHE A 56 -0.32 -7.81 -3.58
N ILE A 57 0.47 -6.78 -3.26
CA ILE A 57 1.38 -6.80 -2.10
C ILE A 57 0.58 -6.97 -0.80
N TYR A 58 -0.59 -6.34 -0.72
CA TYR A 58 -1.52 -6.49 0.39
C TYR A 58 -2.02 -7.95 0.52
N ASN A 59 -2.44 -8.58 -0.58
CA ASN A 59 -2.96 -9.95 -0.60
C ASN A 59 -1.89 -11.01 -0.38
N ALA A 60 -0.73 -10.89 -1.03
CA ALA A 60 0.37 -11.83 -0.92
C ALA A 60 0.92 -11.92 0.52
N LEU A 61 0.69 -10.89 1.32
CA LEU A 61 1.16 -10.77 2.70
C LEU A 61 0.01 -10.64 3.71
N ALA A 62 -1.23 -10.89 3.26
CA ALA A 62 -2.38 -11.06 4.13
C ALA A 62 -2.21 -12.35 4.93
N ALA A 63 -2.35 -12.24 6.26
CA ALA A 63 -2.18 -13.38 7.16
C ALA A 63 -3.43 -14.29 7.21
N SER A 64 -4.56 -13.83 6.66
CA SER A 64 -5.82 -14.57 6.65
C SER A 64 -6.59 -14.33 5.35
N ALA A 65 -7.28 -15.36 4.86
CA ALA A 65 -8.12 -15.30 3.67
C ALA A 65 -9.34 -14.35 3.81
N VAL A 66 -9.71 -14.02 5.04
CA VAL A 66 -10.81 -13.08 5.36
C VAL A 66 -10.41 -11.63 5.11
N ASP A 67 -9.11 -11.34 5.19
CA ASP A 67 -8.58 -9.99 4.92
C ASP A 67 -8.24 -9.78 3.44
N CYS A 68 -8.36 -10.79 2.56
CA CYS A 68 -7.95 -10.65 1.16
C CYS A 68 -8.90 -9.72 0.39
N ILE A 69 -8.32 -8.83 -0.43
CA ILE A 69 -9.04 -8.07 -1.43
C ILE A 69 -9.36 -9.02 -2.59
N ASP A 70 -10.62 -9.09 -2.99
CA ASP A 70 -11.00 -9.90 -4.14
C ASP A 70 -10.56 -9.18 -5.43
N LEU A 71 -9.43 -9.62 -5.99
CA LEU A 71 -8.97 -9.20 -7.30
C LEU A 71 -9.56 -10.16 -8.33
N ASP A 72 -10.51 -9.66 -9.11
CA ASP A 72 -11.10 -10.37 -10.24
C ASP A 72 -10.11 -10.42 -11.43
N LEU A 73 -8.91 -11.01 -11.22
CA LEU A 73 -7.79 -11.04 -12.18
C LEU A 73 -8.17 -11.64 -13.55
N ALA A 74 -9.18 -12.51 -13.58
CA ALA A 74 -9.69 -13.14 -14.80
C ALA A 74 -10.32 -12.12 -15.78
N GLU A 75 -10.84 -11.00 -15.27
CA GLU A 75 -11.52 -9.98 -16.09
C GLU A 75 -10.57 -8.87 -16.58
N TRP A 76 -9.33 -8.80 -16.06
CA TRP A 76 -8.32 -7.81 -16.43
C TRP A 76 -7.11 -8.40 -17.15
N GLY A 77 -7.11 -9.72 -17.35
CA GLY A 77 -6.16 -10.39 -18.24
C GLY A 77 -6.34 -9.90 -19.67
N VAL A 78 -5.23 -9.59 -20.34
CA VAL A 78 -5.14 -9.20 -21.75
C VAL A 78 -5.87 -10.23 -22.63
N GLY A 79 -7.14 -9.97 -22.96
CA GLY A 79 -7.92 -10.86 -23.80
C GLY A 79 -9.41 -10.52 -23.85
N ASN A 80 -9.78 -9.84 -24.94
CA ASN A 80 -11.14 -9.66 -25.45
C ASN A 80 -12.15 -8.85 -24.62
N SER A 81 -12.30 -7.61 -25.08
CA SER A 81 -13.57 -6.89 -25.08
C SER A 81 -14.71 -7.77 -25.63
N THR A 82 -15.55 -8.28 -24.74
CA THR A 82 -16.94 -8.61 -25.07
C THR A 82 -17.85 -7.87 -24.10
N GLY A 83 -18.63 -6.96 -24.68
CA GLY A 83 -19.57 -6.11 -23.95
C GLY A 83 -20.67 -6.93 -23.28
N GLU A 84 -20.55 -7.11 -21.98
CA GLU A 84 -21.67 -7.51 -21.15
C GLU A 84 -22.19 -6.29 -20.37
N LEU A 85 -23.38 -5.85 -20.76
CA LEU A 85 -24.22 -4.97 -19.95
C LEU A 85 -24.55 -5.70 -18.64
N HIS A 86 -24.12 -5.20 -17.49
CA HIS A 86 -24.69 -5.62 -16.20
C HIS A 86 -24.65 -4.51 -15.13
N PRO A 87 -25.58 -4.54 -14.16
CA PRO A 87 -26.52 -3.45 -13.90
C PRO A 87 -26.05 -2.50 -12.79
N LEU A 88 -26.45 -1.24 -12.92
CA LEU A 88 -26.13 -0.09 -12.05
C LEU A 88 -26.81 -0.09 -10.67
N LEU A 89 -27.17 -1.26 -10.13
CA LEU A 89 -27.77 -1.38 -8.79
C LEU A 89 -27.12 -2.56 -8.05
N PRO A 90 -26.82 -2.40 -6.74
CA PRO A 90 -26.35 -3.50 -5.92
C PRO A 90 -27.52 -4.47 -5.71
N ILE A 91 -27.63 -5.47 -6.58
CA ILE A 91 -28.53 -6.60 -6.34
C ILE A 91 -27.91 -7.37 -5.15
N ARG A 92 -28.42 -7.10 -3.95
CA ARG A 92 -28.32 -8.05 -2.84
C ARG A 92 -29.01 -9.33 -3.31
N VAL A 93 -28.22 -10.28 -3.81
CA VAL A 93 -28.68 -11.66 -3.96
C VAL A 93 -28.84 -12.21 -2.54
N PRO A 94 -30.05 -12.52 -2.06
CA PRO A 94 -30.19 -13.19 -0.78
C PRO A 94 -29.54 -14.59 -0.89
N PRO A 95 -28.81 -15.05 0.13
CA PRO A 95 -28.10 -16.32 0.06
C PRO A 95 -29.10 -17.49 -0.06
N PRO A 96 -28.69 -18.63 -0.66
CA PRO A 96 -29.52 -19.82 -0.74
C PRO A 96 -29.92 -20.27 0.68
N ILE A 97 -31.22 -20.46 0.87
CA ILE A 97 -31.86 -20.89 2.11
C ILE A 97 -31.40 -22.33 2.39
N GLY A 98 -30.25 -22.51 3.03
CA GLY A 98 -29.72 -23.87 3.27
C GLY A 98 -28.39 -23.97 4.02
N GLY A 99 -27.93 -22.92 4.71
CA GLY A 99 -26.67 -22.93 5.46
C GLY A 99 -26.84 -22.45 6.89
N ARG A 100 -26.14 -23.12 7.83
CA ARG A 100 -26.08 -22.82 9.27
C ARG A 100 -25.91 -21.32 9.53
N ARG A 101 -26.74 -20.77 10.42
CA ARG A 101 -26.91 -19.34 10.76
C ARG A 101 -25.69 -18.59 11.33
N ASP A 102 -24.51 -19.21 11.40
CA ASP A 102 -23.32 -18.67 12.08
C ASP A 102 -22.15 -18.30 11.13
N GLN A 103 -22.35 -18.37 9.81
CA GLN A 103 -21.37 -17.87 8.83
C GLN A 103 -22.00 -16.71 8.05
N LEU A 104 -22.07 -15.55 8.68
CA LEU A 104 -22.21 -14.30 7.96
C LEU A 104 -20.90 -14.12 7.16
N PHE A 105 -20.84 -14.65 5.94
CA PHE A 105 -19.77 -14.34 5.00
C PHE A 105 -19.89 -12.84 4.69
N GLU A 106 -19.12 -12.01 5.40
CA GLU A 106 -18.88 -10.64 4.97
C GLU A 106 -18.26 -10.71 3.56
N PRO A 107 -18.89 -10.10 2.55
CA PRO A 107 -18.30 -10.08 1.21
C PRO A 107 -16.94 -9.38 1.29
N CYS A 108 -15.91 -10.06 0.78
CA CYS A 108 -14.55 -9.50 0.73
C CYS A 108 -14.57 -8.15 0.00
N PRO A 109 -13.75 -7.17 0.44
CA PRO A 109 -13.68 -5.89 -0.26
C PRO A 109 -13.27 -6.13 -1.72
N ARG A 110 -14.14 -5.72 -2.66
CA ARG A 110 -13.92 -5.91 -4.10
C ARG A 110 -13.07 -4.74 -4.62
N PHE A 111 -12.09 -5.05 -5.46
CA PHE A 111 -11.28 -4.02 -6.12
C PHE A 111 -12.14 -3.17 -7.07
N GLU A 112 -12.02 -1.84 -6.98
CA GLU A 112 -12.93 -0.93 -7.66
C GLU A 112 -12.62 -0.81 -9.18
N ARG A 113 -13.62 -1.11 -10.02
CA ARG A 113 -13.50 -1.13 -11.49
C ARG A 113 -13.21 0.24 -12.11
N SER A 114 -13.68 1.32 -11.46
CA SER A 114 -13.56 2.70 -11.94
C SER A 114 -12.11 3.23 -11.96
N LEU A 115 -11.17 2.54 -11.33
CA LEU A 115 -9.75 2.92 -11.37
C LEU A 115 -9.12 2.70 -12.76
N GLY A 116 -9.69 1.80 -13.58
CA GLY A 116 -9.20 1.49 -14.93
C GLY A 116 -9.71 2.44 -16.03
N THR A 117 -10.74 3.23 -15.75
CA THR A 117 -11.26 4.25 -16.67
C THR A 117 -10.81 5.65 -16.23
N THR A 118 -10.62 6.57 -17.17
CA THR A 118 -10.32 7.98 -16.88
C THR A 118 -11.49 8.59 -16.11
N SER A 119 -11.40 8.56 -14.78
CA SER A 119 -12.45 8.95 -13.86
C SER A 119 -11.89 9.87 -12.78
N PRO A 120 -12.71 10.65 -12.07
CA PRO A 120 -12.25 11.46 -10.94
C PRO A 120 -11.48 10.64 -9.89
N ARG A 121 -11.77 9.33 -9.78
CA ARG A 121 -11.09 8.40 -8.88
C ARG A 121 -9.67 8.06 -9.31
N SER A 122 -9.40 7.90 -10.61
CA SER A 122 -8.03 7.66 -11.07
C SER A 122 -7.12 8.87 -10.77
N VAL A 123 -7.69 10.08 -10.83
CA VAL A 123 -6.98 11.32 -10.42
C VAL A 123 -6.76 11.34 -8.91
N LEU A 124 -7.76 10.98 -8.11
CA LEU A 124 -7.61 10.84 -6.65
C LEU A 124 -6.53 9.80 -6.28
N ALA A 125 -6.49 8.67 -6.99
CA ALA A 125 -5.48 7.64 -6.82
C ALA A 125 -4.08 8.16 -7.17
N ALA A 126 -3.95 9.01 -8.20
CA ALA A 126 -2.68 9.66 -8.53
C ALA A 126 -2.21 10.56 -7.38
N VAL A 127 -3.11 11.38 -6.80
CA VAL A 127 -2.79 12.22 -5.63
C VAL A 127 -2.43 11.38 -4.41
N TYR A 128 -3.15 10.27 -4.19
CA TYR A 128 -2.84 9.31 -3.14
C TYR A 128 -1.40 8.78 -3.27
N PHE A 129 -1.02 8.27 -4.44
CA PHE A 129 0.33 7.75 -4.67
C PHE A 129 1.41 8.84 -4.66
N GLY A 130 1.09 10.05 -5.12
CA GLY A 130 2.01 11.18 -5.15
C GLY A 130 2.30 11.80 -3.78
N CYS A 131 1.40 11.68 -2.80
CA CYS A 131 1.51 12.36 -1.51
C CYS A 131 1.35 11.40 -0.32
N PHE A 132 0.16 10.82 -0.16
CA PHE A 132 -0.20 10.06 1.03
C PHE A 132 0.52 8.72 1.12
N LYS A 133 0.68 8.01 0.00
CA LYS A 133 1.43 6.75 -0.02
C LYS A 133 2.89 6.98 0.34
N LEU A 134 3.50 8.07 -0.12
CA LEU A 134 4.87 8.44 0.23
C LEU A 134 5.02 8.68 1.73
N MET A 135 4.09 9.42 2.35
CA MET A 135 4.08 9.64 3.81
C MET A 135 3.99 8.32 4.59
N ILE A 136 3.11 7.41 4.16
CA ILE A 136 2.96 6.08 4.76
C ILE A 136 4.26 5.28 4.57
N GLY A 137 4.82 5.28 3.37
CA GLY A 137 6.06 4.61 3.04
C GLY A 137 7.25 5.11 3.85
N ALA A 138 7.35 6.43 4.08
CA ALA A 138 8.38 7.02 4.93
C ALA A 138 8.25 6.56 6.39
N GLY A 139 7.02 6.45 6.92
CA GLY A 139 6.79 5.86 8.24
C GLY A 139 7.16 4.37 8.29
N GLN A 140 6.88 3.62 7.21
CA GLN A 140 7.25 2.21 7.09
C GLN A 140 8.77 2.00 7.01
N THR A 141 9.51 2.83 6.25
CA THR A 141 10.97 2.77 6.21
C THR A 141 11.57 3.12 7.57
N MET A 142 11.08 4.17 8.23
CA MET A 142 11.54 4.56 9.55
C MET A 142 11.34 3.42 10.57
N ALA A 143 10.17 2.77 10.57
CA ALA A 143 9.90 1.64 11.45
C ALA A 143 10.83 0.44 11.15
N VAL A 144 11.05 0.10 9.88
CA VAL A 144 11.96 -1.00 9.49
C VAL A 144 13.40 -0.69 9.88
N VAL A 145 13.90 0.52 9.60
CA VAL A 145 15.26 0.95 9.95
C VAL A 145 15.46 0.92 11.46
N LEU A 146 14.46 1.35 12.24
CA LEU A 146 14.56 1.35 13.70
C LEU A 146 14.58 -0.07 14.27
N VAL A 147 13.75 -0.98 13.76
CA VAL A 147 13.78 -2.40 14.15
C VAL A 147 15.13 -3.05 13.79
N VAL A 148 15.59 -2.90 12.54
CA VAL A 148 16.85 -3.50 12.08
C VAL A 148 18.06 -2.88 12.79
N GLY A 149 18.05 -1.58 13.04
CA GLY A 149 19.12 -0.87 13.74
C GLY A 149 19.25 -1.30 15.19
N VAL A 150 18.14 -1.36 15.94
CA VAL A 150 18.15 -1.81 17.34
C VAL A 150 18.49 -3.30 17.44
N LEU A 151 17.99 -4.13 16.53
CA LEU A 151 18.33 -5.55 16.51
C LEU A 151 19.80 -5.79 16.16
N GLY A 152 20.35 -5.05 15.18
CA GLY A 152 21.77 -5.07 14.86
C GLY A 152 22.64 -4.67 16.06
N PHE A 153 22.17 -3.70 16.85
CA PHE A 153 22.80 -3.33 18.12
C PHE A 153 22.80 -4.44 19.15
N LEU A 154 21.66 -5.08 19.38
CA LEU A 154 21.56 -6.18 20.35
C LEU A 154 22.38 -7.42 19.92
N ILE A 155 22.57 -7.64 18.63
CA ILE A 155 23.39 -8.74 18.08
C ILE A 155 24.90 -8.43 18.17
N GLY A 156 25.28 -7.17 18.42
CA GLY A 156 26.67 -6.74 18.50
C GLY A 156 27.32 -6.53 17.13
N ASP A 157 26.57 -5.99 16.16
CA ASP A 157 27.14 -5.63 14.86
C ASP A 157 28.23 -4.55 15.02
N LYS A 158 29.40 -4.79 14.43
CA LYS A 158 30.57 -3.89 14.50
C LYS A 158 30.42 -2.61 13.69
N ARG A 159 29.35 -2.49 12.89
CA ARG A 159 29.05 -1.27 12.10
C ARG A 159 28.43 -0.13 12.91
N ILE A 160 28.21 -0.35 14.20
CA ILE A 160 27.54 0.59 15.08
C ILE A 160 28.56 1.60 15.60
N PRO A 161 28.23 2.90 15.66
CA PRO A 161 29.21 3.92 15.98
C PRO A 161 29.91 3.69 17.32
N ILE A 162 31.24 3.82 17.27
CA ILE A 162 32.24 3.69 18.35
C ILE A 162 31.85 4.47 19.63
N HIS A 163 31.04 5.51 19.49
CA HIS A 163 30.54 6.31 20.62
C HIS A 163 29.61 5.54 21.57
N LEU A 164 28.90 4.51 21.07
CA LEU A 164 28.07 3.66 21.92
C LEU A 164 28.92 2.68 22.75
N GLU A 165 30.12 2.31 22.29
CA GLU A 165 30.99 1.34 22.96
C GLU A 165 31.46 1.85 24.33
N GLY A 166 31.78 3.16 24.41
CA GLY A 166 32.09 3.84 25.66
C GLY A 166 30.90 3.92 26.64
N LEU A 167 29.68 4.12 26.13
CA LEU A 167 28.48 4.13 26.98
C LEU A 167 28.09 2.72 27.45
N THR A 168 28.23 1.69 26.60
CA THR A 168 27.95 0.31 26.97
C THR A 168 28.88 -0.23 28.04
N THR A 169 30.14 0.22 28.05
CA THR A 169 31.12 -0.19 29.06
C THR A 169 30.89 0.50 30.41
N GLN A 170 30.49 1.77 30.41
CA GLN A 170 30.22 2.53 31.64
C GLN A 170 28.85 2.18 32.27
N HIS A 171 27.80 2.00 31.47
CA HIS A 171 26.42 1.79 31.94
C HIS A 171 25.69 0.68 31.17
N PRO A 172 26.13 -0.58 31.25
CA PRO A 172 25.58 -1.67 30.44
C PRO A 172 24.08 -1.87 30.68
N PHE A 173 23.64 -1.84 31.94
CA PHE A 173 22.23 -2.07 32.27
C PHE A 173 21.31 -0.99 31.68
N ALA A 174 21.67 0.29 31.78
CA ALA A 174 20.89 1.39 31.22
C ALA A 174 20.82 1.35 29.69
N VAL A 175 21.92 0.97 29.02
CA VAL A 175 21.95 0.89 27.55
C VAL A 175 21.12 -0.29 27.04
N TYR A 176 21.20 -1.47 27.66
CA TYR A 176 20.39 -2.62 27.21
C TYR A 176 18.90 -2.44 27.52
N THR A 177 18.55 -1.85 28.66
CA THR A 177 17.14 -1.56 28.99
C THR A 177 16.53 -0.52 28.05
N THR A 178 17.27 0.55 27.72
CA THR A 178 16.81 1.54 26.74
C THR A 178 16.71 0.96 25.33
N ALA A 179 17.66 0.13 24.90
CA ALA A 179 17.59 -0.58 23.63
C ALA A 179 16.38 -1.52 23.55
N PHE A 180 16.10 -2.26 24.62
CA PHE A 180 14.90 -3.11 24.70
C PHE A 180 13.60 -2.29 24.66
N GLY A 181 13.53 -1.17 25.39
CA GLY A 181 12.40 -0.24 25.33
C GLY A 181 12.20 0.33 23.92
N LEU A 182 13.28 0.73 23.25
CA LEU A 182 13.24 1.19 21.86
C LEU A 182 12.78 0.09 20.90
N LEU A 183 13.19 -1.17 21.12
CA LEU A 183 12.73 -2.30 20.32
C LEU A 183 11.21 -2.49 20.43
N LEU A 184 10.64 -2.39 21.64
CA LEU A 184 9.18 -2.49 21.83
C LEU A 184 8.44 -1.37 21.10
N VAL A 185 8.93 -0.13 21.20
CA VAL A 185 8.39 1.02 20.46
C VAL A 185 8.51 0.78 18.94
N ALA A 186 9.64 0.25 18.47
CA ALA A 186 9.87 -0.06 17.07
C ALA A 186 8.85 -1.08 16.52
N LEU A 187 8.61 -2.15 17.28
CA LEU A 187 7.66 -3.20 16.91
C LEU A 187 6.22 -2.67 16.93
N ALA A 188 5.87 -1.83 17.91
CA ALA A 188 4.58 -1.17 17.98
C ALA A 188 4.36 -0.24 16.78
N LEU A 189 5.36 0.56 16.40
CA LEU A 189 5.34 1.40 15.21
C LEU A 189 5.22 0.55 13.93
N LEU A 190 6.01 -0.52 13.80
CA LEU A 190 5.96 -1.42 12.65
C LEU A 190 4.55 -2.01 12.50
N HIS A 191 3.90 -2.38 13.62
CA HIS A 191 2.53 -2.89 13.62
C HIS A 191 1.50 -1.80 13.29
N GLY A 192 1.59 -0.64 13.92
CA GLY A 192 0.73 0.51 13.62
C GLY A 192 0.78 0.89 12.15
N MET A 193 1.99 1.00 11.58
CA MET A 193 2.16 1.33 10.17
C MET A 193 1.60 0.26 9.24
N THR A 194 1.69 -1.03 9.57
CA THR A 194 0.99 -2.06 8.79
C THR A 194 -0.52 -1.90 8.82
N LYS A 195 -1.10 -1.62 9.99
CA LYS A 195 -2.55 -1.45 10.13
C LYS A 195 -3.04 -0.23 9.36
N VAL A 196 -2.33 0.90 9.50
CA VAL A 196 -2.63 2.14 8.75
C VAL A 196 -2.53 1.89 7.25
N ALA A 197 -1.43 1.30 6.77
CA ALA A 197 -1.27 1.00 5.35
C ALA A 197 -2.41 0.11 4.82
N LYS A 198 -2.82 -0.90 5.59
CA LYS A 198 -3.92 -1.80 5.23
C LYS A 198 -5.26 -1.08 5.12
N VAL A 199 -5.59 -0.24 6.11
CA VAL A 199 -6.86 0.53 6.11
C VAL A 199 -6.89 1.50 4.94
N VAL A 200 -5.78 2.19 4.69
CA VAL A 200 -5.69 3.19 3.63
C VAL A 200 -5.77 2.54 2.25
N THR A 201 -5.07 1.42 2.01
CA THR A 201 -5.17 0.67 0.75
C THR A 201 -6.60 0.19 0.52
N ARG A 202 -7.31 -0.29 1.57
CA ARG A 202 -8.72 -0.68 1.46
C ARG A 202 -9.62 0.50 1.08
N PHE A 203 -9.45 1.64 1.74
CA PHE A 203 -10.24 2.86 1.47
C PHE A 203 -10.06 3.33 0.01
N PHE A 204 -8.82 3.45 -0.46
CA PHE A 204 -8.55 3.98 -1.81
C PHE A 204 -8.74 2.97 -2.95
N CYS A 205 -8.57 1.67 -2.70
CA CYS A 205 -8.65 0.64 -3.75
C CYS A 205 -10.00 -0.11 -3.80
N CYS A 206 -10.79 -0.11 -2.72
CA CYS A 206 -11.98 -0.96 -2.61
C CYS A 206 -13.28 -0.21 -2.25
N GLU A 207 -13.20 1.01 -1.70
CA GLU A 207 -14.40 1.69 -1.21
C GLU A 207 -15.03 2.55 -2.33
N ALA A 208 -16.15 2.08 -2.86
CA ALA A 208 -17.03 2.88 -3.69
C ALA A 208 -17.73 3.92 -2.80
N VAL A 209 -17.28 5.17 -2.85
CA VAL A 209 -18.07 6.31 -2.36
C VAL A 209 -19.38 6.30 -3.17
N CYS A 210 -20.46 5.89 -2.53
CA CYS A 210 -21.83 6.03 -3.00
C CYS A 210 -22.24 7.51 -2.99
#